data_AF-A0A7S0XFG0-F1
#
_entry.id   AF-A0A7S0XFG0-F1
#
_cell.length_a   1.000
_cell.length_b   1.000
_cell.length_c   1.000
_cell.angle_alpha   90.00
_cell.angle_beta   90.00
_cell.angle_gamma   90.00
#
_symmetry.space_group_name_H-M   'P 1'
#
loop_
_entity.id
_entity.type
_entity.pdbx_description
1 polymer ?
#
loop_
_entity_poly.entity_id
_entity_poly.type
_entity_poly.pdbx_seq_one_letter_code
_entity_poly.pdbx_strand_id
1 'polypeptide(L)'
;NKLRPKDRKGWWALGLLTATGDGNPPTPEEVIDMARYIGVEVKKEPDLLWIAKQAVQCALPPNWAEAEDEHGNAFFHNTSTGASQARHPMDDYFSALVVEERVKLPR
;
A
#
# COMPACT_ATOMS: atom_id res chain seq x y z
N ASN A 1 20.09 -16.26 2.57
CA ASN A 1 19.36 -16.21 3.85
C ASN A 1 18.96 -14.76 4.12
N LYS A 2 17.93 -14.24 3.42
CA LYS A 2 17.45 -12.86 3.60
C LYS A 2 16.38 -12.90 4.68
N LEU A 3 16.78 -12.62 5.92
CA LEU A 3 15.87 -12.51 7.06
C LEU A 3 14.86 -11.41 6.75
N ARG A 4 13.60 -11.80 6.48
CA ARG A 4 12.48 -10.86 6.43
C ARG A 4 12.33 -10.27 7.84
N PRO A 5 12.53 -8.96 8.03
CA PRO A 5 12.36 -8.34 9.34
C PRO A 5 10.88 -8.45 9.72
N LYS A 6 10.57 -9.29 10.70
CA LYS A 6 9.20 -9.63 11.11
C LYS A 6 8.54 -8.54 11.97
N ASP A 7 9.28 -7.46 12.24
CA ASP A 7 8.93 -6.48 13.27
C ASP A 7 8.96 -5.02 12.78
N ARG A 8 8.97 -4.78 11.46
CA ARG A 8 8.73 -3.44 10.92
C ARG A 8 7.22 -3.21 10.80
N LYS A 9 6.65 -2.53 11.79
CA LYS A 9 5.27 -2.03 11.78
C LYS A 9 5.13 -0.93 10.72
N GLY A 10 5.08 -1.34 9.46
CA GLY A 10 5.02 -0.45 8.31
C GLY A 10 5.29 -1.27 7.07
N TRP A 11 4.22 -1.63 6.37
CA TRP A 11 4.24 -2.41 5.12
C TRP A 11 5.24 -1.87 4.08
N TRP A 12 5.44 -0.56 4.11
CA TRP A 12 6.27 0.21 3.21
C TRP A 12 7.78 0.14 3.54
N ALA A 13 8.15 -0.20 4.78
CA ALA A 13 9.55 -0.30 5.22
C ALA A 13 10.27 -1.59 4.75
N LEU A 14 9.61 -2.39 3.89
CA LEU A 14 10.16 -3.60 3.27
C LEU A 14 10.80 -3.34 1.90
N GLY A 15 11.08 -2.08 1.53
CA GLY A 15 11.66 -1.75 0.23
C GLY A 15 10.76 -2.14 -0.96
N LEU A 16 9.47 -2.34 -0.69
CA LEU A 16 8.43 -2.61 -1.69
C LEU A 16 7.78 -1.31 -2.20
N LEU A 17 8.04 -0.16 -1.54
CA LEU A 17 7.43 1.13 -1.87
C LEU A 17 8.39 2.32 -1.86
N THR A 18 9.71 2.09 -1.97
CA THR A 18 10.51 3.08 -2.68
C THR A 18 9.99 3.03 -4.10
N ALA A 19 9.11 3.96 -4.43
CA ALA A 19 8.53 4.12 -5.74
C ALA A 19 9.59 3.74 -6.78
N THR A 20 9.34 2.68 -7.54
CA THR A 20 9.98 2.53 -8.83
C THR A 20 9.43 3.68 -9.68
N GLY A 21 9.99 4.88 -9.45
CA GLY A 21 10.01 5.96 -10.43
C GLY A 21 10.65 5.52 -11.75
N ASP A 22 11.09 4.27 -11.83
CA ASP A 22 11.65 3.56 -12.98
C ASP A 22 10.58 3.02 -13.95
N GLY A 23 9.28 3.09 -13.62
CA GLY A 23 8.20 2.69 -14.55
C GLY A 23 8.04 1.17 -14.73
N ASN A 24 8.50 0.38 -13.76
CA ASN A 24 8.39 -1.09 -13.81
C ASN A 24 7.01 -1.56 -13.32
N PRO A 25 6.41 -2.61 -13.91
CA PRO A 25 5.11 -3.12 -13.48
C PRO A 25 5.19 -3.75 -12.08
N PRO A 26 4.10 -3.66 -11.29
CA PRO A 26 4.04 -4.27 -9.96
C PRO A 26 4.17 -5.79 -10.07
N THR A 27 4.96 -6.38 -9.18
CA THR A 27 5.09 -7.83 -9.11
C THR A 27 3.80 -8.46 -8.55
N PRO A 28 3.45 -9.69 -8.94
CA PRO A 28 2.28 -10.37 -8.40
C PRO A 28 2.32 -10.52 -6.88
N GLU A 29 3.52 -10.66 -6.30
CA GLU A 29 3.75 -10.77 -4.86
C GLU A 29 3.33 -9.48 -4.15
N GLU A 30 3.78 -8.31 -4.63
CA GLU A 30 3.38 -7.00 -4.12
C GLU A 30 1.85 -6.82 -4.14
N VAL A 31 1.19 -7.25 -5.21
CA VAL A 31 -0.27 -7.16 -5.34
C VAL A 31 -0.98 -8.07 -4.35
N ILE A 32 -0.54 -9.32 -4.18
CA ILE A 32 -1.11 -10.27 -3.21
C ILE A 32 -0.93 -9.78 -1.78
N ASP A 33 0.25 -9.23 -1.53
CA ASP A 33 0.61 -8.67 -0.26
C ASP A 33 -0.32 -7.45 0.01
N MET A 34 -0.44 -6.51 -0.94
CA MET A 34 -1.32 -5.33 -0.79
C MET A 34 -2.79 -5.72 -0.63
N ALA A 35 -3.24 -6.74 -1.37
CA ALA A 35 -4.59 -7.30 -1.23
C ALA A 35 -4.83 -7.76 0.21
N ARG A 36 -3.89 -8.49 0.82
CA ARG A 36 -4.01 -8.92 2.22
C ARG A 36 -4.04 -7.74 3.20
N TYR A 37 -3.29 -6.68 2.92
CA TYR A 37 -3.26 -5.49 3.76
C TYR A 37 -4.60 -4.73 3.76
N ILE A 38 -5.21 -4.52 2.58
CA ILE A 38 -6.54 -3.90 2.46
C ILE A 38 -7.70 -4.86 2.81
N GLY A 39 -7.38 -6.11 3.16
CA GLY A 39 -8.34 -7.14 3.56
C GLY A 39 -9.05 -7.85 2.42
N VAL A 40 -8.52 -7.80 1.20
CA VAL A 40 -8.96 -8.56 0.02
C VAL A 40 -8.34 -9.96 0.02
N GLU A 41 -9.18 -10.99 -0.07
CA GLU A 41 -8.72 -12.36 -0.22
C GLU A 41 -8.59 -12.75 -1.69
N VAL A 42 -7.35 -12.85 -2.19
CA VAL A 42 -7.01 -13.27 -3.56
C VAL A 42 -7.77 -14.52 -4.05
N LYS A 43 -8.02 -15.46 -3.14
CA LYS A 43 -8.70 -16.73 -3.45
C LYS A 43 -10.23 -16.61 -3.49
N LYS A 44 -10.81 -15.72 -2.69
CA LYS A 44 -12.27 -15.55 -2.62
C LYS A 44 -12.76 -14.50 -3.60
N GLU A 45 -11.96 -13.48 -3.83
CA GLU A 45 -12.35 -12.27 -4.55
C GLU A 45 -11.23 -11.87 -5.52
N PRO A 46 -10.92 -12.72 -6.52
CA PRO A 46 -9.95 -12.37 -7.55
C PRO A 46 -10.35 -11.11 -8.33
N ASP A 47 -11.64 -10.82 -8.40
CA ASP A 47 -12.21 -9.62 -9.02
C ASP A 47 -11.85 -8.33 -8.27
N LEU A 48 -11.36 -8.40 -7.02
CA LEU A 48 -10.91 -7.22 -6.26
C LEU A 48 -9.40 -7.02 -6.32
N LEU A 49 -8.65 -7.95 -6.94
CA LEU A 49 -7.20 -7.86 -7.05
C LEU A 49 -6.73 -6.67 -7.89
N TRP A 50 -7.56 -6.18 -8.81
CA TRP A 50 -7.21 -4.98 -9.57
C TRP A 50 -7.10 -3.76 -8.66
N ILE A 51 -7.83 -3.71 -7.54
CA ILE A 51 -7.75 -2.62 -6.56
C ILE A 51 -6.39 -2.64 -5.89
N ALA A 52 -5.95 -3.82 -5.44
CA ALA A 52 -4.62 -4.00 -4.87
C ALA A 52 -3.52 -3.68 -5.89
N LYS A 53 -3.69 -4.08 -7.15
CA LYS A 53 -2.76 -3.75 -8.23
C LYS A 53 -2.65 -2.25 -8.46
N GLN A 54 -3.79 -1.55 -8.49
CA GLN A 54 -3.82 -0.10 -8.59
C GLN A 54 -3.20 0.56 -7.36
N ALA A 55 -3.40 0.03 -6.16
CA ALA A 55 -2.77 0.54 -4.95
C ALA A 55 -1.25 0.43 -4.97
N VAL A 56 -0.70 -0.69 -5.46
CA VAL A 56 0.75 -0.85 -5.66
C VAL A 56 1.27 0.06 -6.78
N GLN A 57 0.51 0.23 -7.86
CA GLN A 57 0.88 1.14 -8.95
C GLN A 57 0.71 2.61 -8.59
N CYS A 58 -0.10 2.92 -7.59
CA CYS A 58 -0.33 4.26 -7.13
C CYS A 58 0.92 4.70 -6.37
N ALA A 59 1.83 5.34 -7.10
CA ALA A 59 2.93 6.05 -6.50
C ALA A 59 2.40 7.06 -5.49
N LEU A 60 3.19 7.34 -4.45
CA LEU A 60 2.91 8.42 -3.53
C LEU A 60 2.57 9.70 -4.32
N PRO A 61 1.51 10.44 -3.96
CA PRO A 61 1.19 11.67 -4.65
C PRO A 61 2.39 12.63 -4.58
N PRO A 62 2.56 13.56 -5.54
CA PRO A 62 3.78 14.36 -5.71
C PRO A 62 4.14 15.29 -4.53
N ASN A 63 3.30 15.32 -3.49
CA ASN A 63 3.50 16.10 -2.27
C ASN A 63 3.69 15.22 -1.02
N TRP A 64 3.87 13.91 -1.17
CA TRP A 64 4.09 12.99 -0.07
C TRP A 64 5.50 12.42 -0.12
N ALA A 65 6.17 12.44 1.02
CA ALA A 65 7.48 11.85 1.22
C ALA A 65 7.43 10.86 2.38
N GLU A 66 8.10 9.74 2.20
CA GLU A 66 8.33 8.77 3.26
C GLU A 66 9.53 9.24 4.10
N ALA A 67 9.37 9.24 5.42
CA ALA A 67 10.41 9.63 6.37
C ALA A 67 10.45 8.64 7.54
N GLU A 68 11.63 8.45 8.10
CA GLU A 68 11.82 7.66 9.31
C GLU A 68 12.03 8.60 10.49
N ASP A 69 11.41 8.29 11.63
CA ASP A 69 11.63 9.02 12.88
C ASP A 69 12.93 8.56 13.58
N GLU A 70 13.30 9.24 14.67
CA GLU A 70 14.51 8.89 15.46
C GLU A 70 14.43 7.50 16.12
N HIS A 71 13.25 6.90 16.15
CA HIS A 71 13.00 5.55 16.66
C HIS A 71 13.03 4.48 15.55
N GLY A 72 13.27 4.86 14.30
CA GLY A 72 13.18 3.97 13.15
C GLY A 72 11.75 3.59 12.78
N ASN A 73 10.75 4.34 13.27
CA ASN A 73 9.40 4.24 12.78
C ASN A 73 9.26 5.03 11.50
N ALA A 74 8.79 4.28 10.56
CA ALA A 74 8.35 4.68 9.27
C ALA A 74 7.08 5.58 9.42
N PHE A 75 7.13 6.86 9.00
CA PHE A 75 5.97 7.73 8.76
C PHE A 75 5.94 8.40 7.35
N PHE A 76 4.74 8.75 6.88
CA PHE A 76 4.53 9.56 5.67
C PHE A 76 4.31 11.01 6.05
N HIS A 77 4.96 11.91 5.34
CA HIS A 77 4.88 13.36 5.50
C HIS A 77 4.32 13.96 4.22
N ASN A 78 3.49 14.99 4.33
CA ASN A 78 2.97 15.76 3.21
C ASN A 78 3.69 17.11 3.17
N THR A 79 4.52 17.33 2.16
CA THR A 79 5.27 18.58 1.95
C THR A 79 4.34 19.77 1.65
N SER A 80 3.16 19.52 1.08
CA SER A 80 2.22 20.57 0.67
C SER A 80 1.30 21.03 1.80
N THR A 81 0.79 20.10 2.61
CA THR A 81 -0.13 20.43 3.72
C THR A 81 0.54 20.44 5.09
N GLY A 82 1.77 19.92 5.21
CA GLY A 82 2.45 19.72 6.48
C GLY A 82 1.88 18.57 7.32
N ALA A 83 0.96 17.77 6.77
CA ALA A 83 0.37 16.64 7.49
C ALA A 83 1.34 15.46 7.56
N SER A 84 1.45 14.80 8.71
CA SER A 84 2.17 13.54 8.85
C SER A 84 1.23 12.43 9.28
N GLN A 85 1.42 11.24 8.73
CA GLN A 85 0.58 10.07 8.96
C GLN A 85 1.44 8.81 8.98
N ALA A 86 1.17 7.90 9.92
CA ALA A 86 1.86 6.60 9.96
C ALA A 86 1.36 5.63 8.87
N ARG A 87 0.17 5.90 8.32
CA ARG A 87 -0.48 5.11 7.26
C ARG A 87 -0.43 5.86 5.94
N HIS A 88 -0.52 5.10 4.85
CA HIS A 88 -0.49 5.69 3.52
C HIS A 88 -1.81 6.45 3.28
N PRO A 89 -1.77 7.67 2.72
CA PRO A 89 -2.96 8.51 2.54
C PRO A 89 -4.03 7.89 1.62
N MET A 90 -3.64 6.94 0.78
CA MET A 90 -4.53 6.23 -0.13
C MET A 90 -5.09 4.93 0.46
N ASP A 91 -4.65 4.50 1.65
CA ASP A 91 -5.13 3.26 2.29
C ASP A 91 -6.64 3.34 2.55
N ASP A 92 -7.10 4.46 3.12
CA ASP A 92 -8.51 4.67 3.40
C ASP A 92 -9.35 4.68 2.11
N TYR A 93 -8.80 5.23 1.03
CA TYR A 93 -9.44 5.24 -0.29
C TYR A 93 -9.59 3.82 -0.84
N PHE A 94 -8.52 3.01 -0.85
CA PHE A 94 -8.57 1.64 -1.37
C PHE A 94 -9.40 0.72 -0.49
N SER A 95 -9.36 0.88 0.84
CA SER A 95 -10.21 0.12 1.75
C SER A 95 -11.70 0.41 1.49
N ALA A 96 -12.07 1.69 1.32
CA ALA A 96 -13.43 2.07 0.96
C ALA A 96 -13.84 1.50 -0.42
N LEU A 97 -12.94 1.57 -1.41
CA LEU A 97 -13.18 1.05 -2.76
C LEU A 97 -13.42 -0.47 -2.75
N VAL A 98 -12.66 -1.22 -1.95
CA VAL A 98 -12.87 -2.66 -1.75
C VAL A 98 -14.25 -2.94 -1.19
N VAL A 99 -14.68 -2.20 -0.17
CA VAL A 99 -16.00 -2.36 0.44
C VAL A 99 -17.12 -2.05 -0.56
N GLU A 100 -16.96 -0.99 -1.35
CA GLU A 100 -17.94 -0.62 -2.38
C GLU A 100 -18.04 -1.70 -3.46
N GLU A 101 -16.91 -2.17 -3.98
CA GLU A 101 -16.89 -3.18 -5.05
C GLU A 101 -17.44 -4.52 -4.57
N ARG A 102 -17.18 -4.89 -3.31
CA ARG A 102 -17.80 -6.04 -2.64
C ARG A 102 -19.32 -5.98 -2.59
N VAL A 103 -19.89 -4.79 -2.47
CA VAL A 103 -21.34 -4.58 -2.45
C VAL A 103 -21.93 -4.66 -3.86
N LYS A 104 -21.17 -4.24 -4.88
CA LYS A 104 -21.60 -4.30 -6.29
C LYS A 104 -21.55 -5.70 -6.88
N LEU A 105 -20.62 -6.54 -6.43
CA LEU A 105 -20.49 -7.91 -6.92
C LEU A 105 -21.71 -8.74 -6.48
N PRO A 106 -22.48 -9.32 -7.42
CA PRO A 106 -23.52 -10.27 -7.07
C PRO A 106 -22.87 -11.52 -6.47
N ARG A 107 -23.27 -11.88 -5.24
CA ARG A 107 -22.83 -13.10 -4.56
C ARG A 107 -23.46 -14.36 -5.13
#